data_AF-A0A0G1FU62-F1
#
_entry.id   AF-A0A0G1FU62-F1
#
_cell.length_a   1.000
_cell.length_b   1.000
_cell.length_c   1.000
_cell.angle_alpha   90.00
_cell.angle_beta   90.00
_cell.angle_gamma   90.00
#
_symmetry.space_group_name_H-M   'P 1'
#
loop_
_entity.id
_entity.type
_entity.pdbx_description
1 polymer ?
#
loop_
_entity_poly.entity_id
_entity_poly.type
_entity_poly.pdbx_seq_one_letter_code
_entity_poly.pdbx_strand_id
1 'polypeptide(L)'
;MQYTSHRLRSQEKKLFRKFIKTFILLIVGIIAAIQIGLPLMAKIVVAFSFLRKDQGTVEEKQDTMLFSPSINSLPEATNSARIIVSGATDKNSTVVLALNGEEEITESDNEGQFEVRGVGLVEGENKIEAYLQKDGKRSSAASVSIIYKKDPPEIIITEPENGRKFSGEDRIVTIKGNTETDARLSVNDRYIIVGREGNFEYEISLNDGNNDFKFKAVDIAGNSREVEFKLEYSP
;
A
#
# COMPACT_ATOMS: atom_id res chain seq x y z
N MET A 1 -34.00 94.02 41.55
CA MET A 1 -34.37 93.34 42.81
C MET A 1 -33.14 92.68 43.39
N GLN A 2 -32.56 93.27 44.44
CA GLN A 2 -31.38 92.75 45.13
C GLN A 2 -31.77 91.55 46.00
N TYR A 3 -31.29 90.36 45.67
CA TYR A 3 -31.33 89.21 46.58
C TYR A 3 -30.15 89.30 47.55
N THR A 4 -30.47 89.21 48.83
CA THR A 4 -29.58 89.39 50.00
C THR A 4 -28.41 88.40 50.05
N SER A 5 -27.18 88.92 50.18
CA SER A 5 -25.90 88.19 50.13
C SER A 5 -25.71 87.10 51.21
N HIS A 6 -26.50 87.11 52.28
CA HIS A 6 -26.41 86.11 53.36
C HIS A 6 -27.16 84.80 53.07
N ARG A 7 -28.22 84.79 52.24
CA ARG A 7 -28.98 83.57 51.94
C ARG A 7 -28.27 82.68 50.90
N LEU A 8 -27.52 83.28 49.98
CA LEU A 8 -26.73 82.58 48.95
C LEU A 8 -25.62 81.69 49.55
N ARG A 9 -24.82 82.24 50.48
CA ARG A 9 -23.76 81.49 51.18
C ARG A 9 -24.27 80.31 52.01
N SER A 10 -25.50 80.41 52.54
CA SER A 10 -26.14 79.32 53.28
C SER A 10 -26.63 78.21 52.34
N GLN A 11 -27.15 78.57 51.15
CA GLN A 11 -27.52 77.61 50.12
C GLN A 11 -26.31 76.91 49.50
N GLU A 12 -25.22 77.63 49.20
CA GLU A 12 -23.97 77.05 48.70
C GLU A 12 -23.38 76.03 49.68
N LYS A 13 -23.33 76.35 50.99
CA LYS A 13 -22.87 75.40 52.01
C LYS A 13 -23.78 74.17 52.16
N LYS A 14 -25.07 74.29 51.84
CA LYS A 14 -26.01 73.15 51.82
C LYS A 14 -25.82 72.30 50.56
N LEU A 15 -25.63 72.93 49.41
CA LEU A 15 -25.35 72.26 48.14
C LEU A 15 -24.00 71.54 48.17
N PHE A 16 -22.95 72.18 48.68
CA PHE A 16 -21.63 71.57 48.81
C PHE A 16 -21.64 70.36 49.76
N ARG A 17 -22.37 70.44 50.88
CA ARG A 17 -22.57 69.28 51.78
C ARG A 17 -23.36 68.15 51.12
N LYS A 18 -24.38 68.46 50.30
CA LYS A 18 -25.10 67.45 49.50
C LYS A 18 -24.16 66.81 48.47
N PHE A 19 -23.36 67.62 47.78
CA PHE A 19 -22.39 67.17 46.78
C PHE A 19 -21.34 66.23 47.39
N ILE A 20 -20.76 66.57 48.54
CA ILE A 20 -19.82 65.70 49.26
C ILE A 20 -20.50 64.38 49.65
N LYS A 21 -21.73 64.42 50.17
CA LYS A 21 -22.46 63.18 50.53
C LYS A 21 -22.73 62.30 49.32
N THR A 22 -23.13 62.86 48.19
CA THR A 22 -23.34 62.09 46.95
C THR A 22 -22.03 61.54 46.40
N PHE A 23 -20.94 62.31 46.49
CA PHE A 23 -19.62 61.87 46.03
C PHE A 23 -19.07 60.73 46.89
N ILE A 24 -19.22 60.80 48.22
CA ILE A 24 -18.86 59.72 49.14
C ILE A 24 -19.71 58.46 48.86
N LEU A 25 -21.02 58.60 48.66
CA LEU A 25 -21.89 57.47 48.30
C LEU A 25 -21.46 56.79 47.00
N LEU A 26 -21.05 57.57 46.00
CA LEU A 26 -20.60 57.05 44.72
C LEU A 26 -19.27 56.29 44.86
N ILE A 27 -18.33 56.82 45.63
CA ILE A 27 -17.05 56.14 45.95
C ILE A 27 -17.30 54.83 46.70
N VAL A 28 -18.16 54.85 47.72
CA VAL A 28 -18.52 53.64 48.49
C VAL A 28 -19.19 52.61 47.58
N GLY A 29 -20.05 53.05 46.66
CA GLY A 29 -20.67 52.20 45.64
C GLY A 29 -19.65 51.52 44.71
N ILE A 30 -18.64 52.27 44.25
CA ILE A 30 -17.55 51.73 43.41
C ILE A 30 -16.72 50.71 44.20
N ILE A 31 -16.35 51.02 45.45
CA ILE A 31 -15.57 50.12 46.30
C ILE A 31 -16.37 48.83 46.56
N ALA A 32 -17.67 48.93 46.84
CA ALA A 32 -18.55 47.78 47.03
C ALA A 32 -18.68 46.95 45.74
N ALA A 33 -18.79 47.58 44.58
CA ALA A 33 -18.83 46.88 43.29
C ALA A 33 -17.55 46.10 43.01
N ILE A 34 -16.38 46.65 43.37
CA ILE A 34 -15.09 45.97 43.20
C ILE A 34 -14.94 44.85 44.23
N GLN A 35 -15.20 45.10 45.52
CA GLN A 35 -14.98 44.11 46.58
C GLN A 35 -16.01 42.98 46.61
N ILE A 36 -17.26 43.25 46.24
CA ILE A 36 -18.35 42.27 46.29
C ILE A 36 -18.67 41.75 44.89
N GLY A 37 -18.72 42.63 43.88
CA GLY A 37 -19.11 42.27 42.52
C GLY A 37 -18.11 41.36 41.81
N LEU A 38 -16.81 41.64 41.89
CA LEU A 38 -15.77 40.80 41.26
C LEU A 38 -15.77 39.35 41.78
N PRO A 39 -15.74 39.08 43.10
CA PRO A 39 -15.77 37.70 43.58
C PRO A 39 -17.10 36.99 43.29
N LEU A 40 -18.22 37.71 43.23
CA LEU A 40 -19.50 37.13 42.80
C LEU A 40 -19.46 36.70 41.33
N MET A 41 -18.93 37.56 40.45
CA MET A 41 -18.78 37.24 39.02
C MET A 41 -17.85 36.05 38.79
N ALA A 42 -16.73 35.97 39.52
CA ALA A 42 -15.84 34.81 39.45
C ALA A 42 -16.57 33.50 39.82
N LYS A 43 -17.40 33.51 40.87
CA LYS A 43 -18.22 32.35 41.26
C LYS A 43 -19.27 31.98 40.21
N ILE A 44 -19.89 32.97 39.57
CA ILE A 44 -20.85 32.75 38.48
C ILE A 44 -20.16 32.14 37.27
N VAL A 45 -18.98 32.63 36.88
CA VAL A 45 -18.20 32.08 35.74
C VAL A 45 -17.80 30.62 36.01
N VAL A 46 -17.38 30.31 37.23
CA VAL A 46 -17.05 28.94 37.63
C VAL A 46 -18.31 28.06 37.68
N ALA A 47 -19.43 28.55 38.19
CA ALA A 47 -20.70 27.82 38.15
C ALA A 47 -21.16 27.55 36.70
N PHE A 48 -20.99 28.53 35.80
CA PHE A 48 -21.26 28.37 34.38
C PHE A 48 -20.27 27.41 33.69
N SER A 49 -19.01 27.34 34.12
CA SER A 49 -18.08 26.34 33.57
C SER A 49 -18.44 24.92 34.00
N PHE A 50 -19.02 24.74 35.18
CA PHE A 50 -19.61 23.46 35.60
C PHE A 50 -20.89 23.12 34.80
N LEU A 51 -21.73 24.10 34.46
CA LEU A 51 -22.85 23.88 33.53
C LEU A 51 -22.40 23.56 32.10
N ARG A 52 -21.24 24.08 31.68
CA ARG A 52 -20.67 23.82 30.35
C ARG A 52 -19.84 22.53 30.28
N LYS A 53 -19.57 21.89 31.43
CA LYS A 53 -18.77 20.66 31.52
C LYS A 53 -19.46 19.42 30.93
N ASP A 54 -20.75 19.51 30.60
CA ASP A 54 -21.48 18.46 29.88
C ASP A 54 -21.50 18.64 28.35
N GLN A 55 -20.79 19.66 27.84
CA GLN A 55 -20.23 19.58 26.50
C GLN A 55 -18.81 19.08 26.67
N GLY A 56 -18.69 17.76 26.80
CA GLY A 56 -17.45 17.07 26.49
C GLY A 56 -16.93 17.66 25.18
N THR A 57 -15.63 17.92 25.14
CA THR A 57 -14.90 18.15 23.90
C THR A 57 -15.44 17.16 22.89
N VAL A 58 -16.23 17.65 21.93
CA VAL A 58 -16.42 16.94 20.69
C VAL A 58 -15.02 16.95 20.13
N GLU A 59 -14.26 15.88 20.40
CA GLU A 59 -13.22 15.47 19.49
C GLU A 59 -13.96 15.40 18.16
N GLU A 60 -13.77 16.42 17.33
CA GLU A 60 -14.09 16.31 15.92
C GLU A 60 -13.38 15.03 15.50
N LYS A 61 -14.14 13.97 15.24
CA LYS A 61 -13.65 12.83 14.49
C LYS A 61 -13.19 13.43 13.17
N GLN A 62 -11.94 13.85 13.10
CA GLN A 62 -11.27 14.12 11.84
C GLN A 62 -11.47 12.85 11.05
N ASP A 63 -12.19 12.97 9.94
CA ASP A 63 -12.32 11.88 9.00
C ASP A 63 -10.97 11.73 8.31
N THR A 64 -10.03 11.09 9.00
CA THR A 64 -8.67 10.85 8.52
C THR A 64 -8.78 9.97 7.29
N MET A 65 -8.53 10.57 6.13
CA MET A 65 -8.41 9.85 4.87
C MET A 65 -7.26 8.83 5.00
N LEU A 66 -7.56 7.55 4.81
CA LEU A 66 -6.58 6.48 4.83
C LEU A 66 -6.11 6.20 3.40
N PHE A 67 -4.82 6.31 3.16
CA PHE A 67 -4.21 5.93 1.89
C PHE A 67 -3.91 4.44 1.87
N SER A 68 -4.03 3.81 0.70
CA SER A 68 -3.61 2.42 0.52
C SER A 68 -2.11 2.27 0.79
N PRO A 69 -1.66 1.14 1.36
CA PRO A 69 -0.25 0.78 1.38
C PRO A 69 0.35 0.76 -0.03
N SER A 70 1.66 0.90 -0.16
CA SER A 70 2.38 0.48 -1.36
C SER A 70 2.85 -0.96 -1.18
N ILE A 71 2.82 -1.75 -2.25
CA ILE A 71 3.44 -3.08 -2.30
C ILE A 71 4.69 -2.95 -3.18
N ASN A 72 5.82 -3.48 -2.73
CA ASN A 72 7.04 -3.53 -3.52
C ASN A 72 6.83 -4.41 -4.76
N SER A 73 7.56 -4.12 -5.84
CA SER A 73 7.42 -4.87 -7.08
C SER A 73 7.69 -6.35 -6.86
N LEU A 74 6.74 -7.20 -7.25
CA LEU A 74 6.89 -8.63 -7.34
C LEU A 74 7.20 -9.03 -8.78
N PRO A 75 7.86 -10.18 -9.03
CA PRO A 75 7.96 -10.71 -10.38
C PRO A 75 6.58 -11.09 -10.91
N GLU A 76 6.43 -11.07 -12.23
CA GLU A 76 5.18 -11.49 -12.90
C GLU A 76 4.84 -12.96 -12.60
N ALA A 77 5.86 -13.82 -12.52
CA ALA A 77 5.72 -15.22 -12.18
C ALA A 77 6.85 -15.72 -11.27
N THR A 78 6.59 -16.81 -10.55
CA THR A 78 7.56 -17.47 -9.68
C THR A 78 7.37 -18.98 -9.72
N ASN A 79 8.44 -19.71 -9.44
CA ASN A 79 8.40 -21.15 -9.20
C ASN A 79 8.44 -21.53 -7.71
N SER A 80 8.45 -20.53 -6.82
CA SER A 80 8.35 -20.75 -5.39
C SER A 80 6.90 -20.68 -4.94
N ALA A 81 6.44 -21.73 -4.26
CA ALA A 81 5.12 -21.75 -3.62
C ALA A 81 5.00 -20.74 -2.46
N ARG A 82 6.10 -20.11 -2.05
CA ARG A 82 6.14 -19.13 -0.97
C ARG A 82 6.93 -17.91 -1.38
N ILE A 83 6.36 -16.74 -1.10
CA ILE A 83 7.01 -15.46 -1.38
C ILE A 83 7.09 -14.60 -0.11
N ILE A 84 7.84 -13.51 -0.23
CA ILE A 84 7.86 -12.43 0.74
C ILE A 84 7.11 -11.27 0.10
N VAL A 85 6.11 -10.75 0.79
CA VAL A 85 5.39 -9.53 0.39
C VAL A 85 5.83 -8.42 1.32
N SER A 86 6.37 -7.35 0.76
CA SER A 86 6.81 -6.18 1.52
C SER A 86 6.32 -4.91 0.88
N GLY A 87 6.33 -3.82 1.64
CA GLY A 87 5.82 -2.54 1.20
C GLY A 87 5.89 -1.46 2.27
N ALA A 88 5.26 -0.33 1.99
CA ALA A 88 5.26 0.81 2.90
C ALA A 88 3.85 1.36 3.14
N THR A 89 3.63 1.93 4.32
CA THR A 89 2.38 2.56 4.74
C THR A 89 2.64 3.54 5.90
N ASP A 90 1.59 3.97 6.59
CA ASP A 90 1.69 4.73 7.83
C ASP A 90 2.52 3.95 8.86
N LYS A 91 3.33 4.66 9.67
CA LYS A 91 4.16 4.07 10.72
C LYS A 91 3.31 3.40 11.81
N ASN A 92 3.82 2.31 12.39
CA ASN A 92 3.21 1.60 13.52
C ASN A 92 1.69 1.36 13.32
N SER A 93 1.30 0.97 12.11
CA SER A 93 -0.10 0.82 11.72
C SER A 93 -0.39 -0.62 11.28
N THR A 94 -1.63 -1.05 11.46
CA THR A 94 -2.05 -2.40 11.08
C THR A 94 -2.23 -2.49 9.57
N VAL A 95 -1.62 -3.50 8.96
CA VAL A 95 -1.77 -3.86 7.56
C VAL A 95 -2.53 -5.16 7.46
N VAL A 96 -3.60 -5.17 6.66
CA VAL A 96 -4.32 -6.39 6.30
C VAL A 96 -3.84 -6.80 4.92
N LEU A 97 -3.21 -7.95 4.81
CA LEU A 97 -2.79 -8.56 3.56
C LEU A 97 -3.81 -9.64 3.18
N ALA A 98 -4.45 -9.53 2.03
CA ALA A 98 -5.36 -10.53 1.50
C ALA A 98 -4.72 -11.26 0.32
N LEU A 99 -4.60 -12.58 0.40
CA LEU A 99 -4.20 -13.44 -0.72
C LEU A 99 -5.43 -14.19 -1.21
N ASN A 100 -5.84 -13.95 -2.45
CA ASN A 100 -7.03 -14.58 -3.05
C ASN A 100 -8.30 -14.44 -2.18
N GLY A 101 -8.37 -13.36 -1.37
CA GLY A 101 -9.45 -13.08 -0.43
C GLY A 101 -9.26 -13.63 0.99
N GLU A 102 -8.25 -14.46 1.26
CA GLU A 102 -7.88 -14.89 2.61
C GLU A 102 -6.98 -13.85 3.27
N GLU A 103 -7.36 -13.37 4.45
CA GLU A 103 -6.69 -12.25 5.12
C GLU A 103 -5.71 -12.71 6.20
N GLU A 104 -4.54 -12.08 6.21
CA GLU A 104 -3.53 -12.13 7.26
C GLU A 104 -3.25 -10.70 7.75
N ILE A 105 -3.00 -10.55 9.05
CA ILE A 105 -2.73 -9.25 9.67
C ILE A 105 -1.24 -9.15 10.00
N THR A 106 -0.64 -8.03 9.62
CA THR A 106 0.72 -7.64 10.02
C THR A 106 0.73 -6.19 10.49
N GLU A 107 1.89 -5.70 10.94
CA GLU A 107 2.09 -4.32 11.36
C GLU A 107 3.27 -3.71 10.59
N SER A 108 3.17 -2.41 10.33
CA SER A 108 4.30 -1.63 9.85
C SER A 108 5.19 -1.18 11.00
N ASP A 109 6.48 -1.02 10.74
CA ASP A 109 7.46 -0.55 11.71
C ASP A 109 7.42 0.99 11.91
N ASN A 110 8.40 1.51 12.66
CA ASN A 110 8.55 2.94 12.94
C ASN A 110 9.00 3.77 11.73
N GLU A 111 9.39 3.12 10.63
CA GLU A 111 9.69 3.70 9.32
C GLU A 111 8.51 3.54 8.34
N GLY A 112 7.49 2.79 8.73
CA GLY A 112 6.30 2.53 7.92
C GLY A 112 6.47 1.34 6.97
N GLN A 113 7.51 0.54 7.14
CA GLN A 113 7.73 -0.66 6.31
C GLN A 113 6.99 -1.85 6.93
N PHE A 114 6.41 -2.69 6.08
CA PHE A 114 5.86 -3.97 6.49
C PHE A 114 6.44 -5.11 5.65
N GLU A 115 6.52 -6.30 6.22
CA GLU A 115 6.97 -7.51 5.55
C GLU A 115 6.22 -8.72 6.07
N VAL A 116 5.65 -9.52 5.15
CA VAL A 116 5.01 -10.80 5.43
C VAL A 116 5.79 -11.88 4.71
N ARG A 117 6.35 -12.82 5.48
CA ARG A 117 7.18 -13.91 4.96
C ARG A 117 6.37 -15.18 4.83
N GLY A 118 6.61 -15.91 3.74
CA GLY A 118 6.06 -17.25 3.57
C GLY A 118 4.61 -17.26 3.11
N VAL A 119 4.16 -16.18 2.46
CA VAL A 119 2.84 -16.08 1.83
C VAL A 119 2.72 -17.21 0.81
N GLY A 120 1.81 -18.14 1.07
CA GLY A 120 1.69 -19.40 0.33
C GLY A 120 0.80 -19.27 -0.91
N LEU A 121 1.39 -19.36 -2.09
CA LEU A 121 0.69 -19.25 -3.37
C LEU A 121 -0.01 -20.55 -3.77
N VAL A 122 -1.14 -20.45 -4.45
CA VAL A 122 -1.77 -21.56 -5.18
C VAL A 122 -1.31 -21.57 -6.62
N GLU A 123 -1.33 -22.73 -7.28
CA GLU A 123 -0.90 -22.82 -8.68
C GLU A 123 -1.78 -21.94 -9.59
N GLY A 124 -1.14 -21.22 -10.53
CA GLY A 124 -1.79 -20.24 -11.40
C GLY A 124 -1.71 -18.81 -10.87
N GLU A 125 -2.67 -17.98 -11.26
CA GLU A 125 -2.72 -16.56 -10.87
C GLU A 125 -3.11 -16.40 -9.39
N ASN A 126 -2.34 -15.60 -8.67
CA ASN A 126 -2.61 -15.21 -7.29
C ASN A 126 -2.76 -13.70 -7.21
N LYS A 127 -3.86 -13.24 -6.64
CA LYS A 127 -4.11 -11.83 -6.39
C LYS A 127 -3.76 -11.49 -4.95
N ILE A 128 -2.89 -10.51 -4.76
CA ILE A 128 -2.43 -10.02 -3.46
C ILE A 128 -2.93 -8.60 -3.30
N GLU A 129 -3.64 -8.36 -2.19
CA GLU A 129 -4.19 -7.05 -1.85
C GLU A 129 -3.69 -6.62 -0.47
N ALA A 130 -3.27 -5.37 -0.32
CA ALA A 130 -2.86 -4.80 0.96
C ALA A 130 -3.76 -3.61 1.32
N TYR A 131 -4.14 -3.53 2.59
CA TYR A 131 -4.99 -2.48 3.14
C TYR A 131 -4.38 -1.94 4.42
N LEU A 132 -4.50 -0.64 4.62
CA LEU A 132 -4.20 0.01 5.90
C LEU A 132 -5.46 -0.02 6.76
N GLN A 133 -5.34 -0.48 8.00
CA GLN A 133 -6.40 -0.43 8.99
C GLN A 133 -5.98 0.44 10.17
N LYS A 134 -6.80 1.47 10.47
CA LYS A 134 -6.52 2.44 11.53
C LYS A 134 -7.83 2.98 12.08
N ASP A 135 -7.94 3.03 13.41
CA ASP A 135 -9.12 3.53 14.13
C ASP A 135 -10.45 2.88 13.69
N GLY A 136 -10.40 1.58 13.36
CA GLY A 136 -11.57 0.82 12.89
C GLY A 136 -12.02 1.14 11.46
N LYS A 137 -11.28 1.97 10.72
CA LYS A 137 -11.45 2.23 9.29
C LYS A 137 -10.41 1.48 8.47
N ARG A 138 -10.73 1.26 7.20
CA ARG A 138 -9.88 0.57 6.22
C ARG A 138 -9.68 1.44 4.98
N SER A 139 -8.46 1.48 4.46
CA SER A 139 -8.14 2.18 3.21
C SER A 139 -8.71 1.44 1.99
N SER A 140 -8.55 2.04 0.80
CA SER A 140 -8.59 1.28 -0.45
C SER A 140 -7.47 0.22 -0.51
N ALA A 141 -7.63 -0.77 -1.39
CA ALA A 141 -6.63 -1.80 -1.63
C ALA A 141 -5.50 -1.29 -2.53
N ALA A 142 -4.26 -1.67 -2.22
CA ALA A 142 -3.23 -1.83 -3.26
C ALA A 142 -3.24 -3.28 -3.73
N SER A 143 -3.24 -3.51 -5.05
CA SER A 143 -3.40 -4.84 -5.64
C SER A 143 -2.25 -5.14 -6.58
N VAL A 144 -1.70 -6.35 -6.47
CA VAL A 144 -0.72 -6.92 -7.41
C VAL A 144 -1.09 -8.38 -7.70
N SER A 145 -0.79 -8.88 -8.90
CA SER A 145 -0.95 -10.28 -9.25
C SER A 145 0.42 -10.93 -9.46
N ILE A 146 0.53 -12.22 -9.16
CA ILE A 146 1.70 -13.05 -9.44
C ILE A 146 1.24 -14.45 -9.87
N ILE A 147 1.89 -15.01 -10.89
CA ILE A 147 1.62 -16.36 -11.36
C ILE A 147 2.58 -17.34 -10.68
N TYR A 148 2.05 -18.32 -9.95
CA TYR A 148 2.84 -19.43 -9.46
C TYR A 148 2.78 -20.59 -10.46
N LYS A 149 3.94 -20.93 -11.04
CA LYS A 149 4.10 -22.12 -11.89
C LYS A 149 5.09 -23.07 -11.26
N LYS A 150 4.63 -24.28 -10.95
CA LYS A 150 5.45 -25.30 -10.29
C LYS A 150 6.31 -26.10 -11.28
N ASP A 151 5.71 -26.47 -12.40
CA ASP A 151 6.31 -27.44 -13.31
C ASP A 151 7.05 -26.77 -14.47
N PRO A 152 8.17 -27.35 -14.92
CA PRO A 152 8.91 -26.84 -16.07
C PRO A 152 8.16 -27.05 -17.38
N PRO A 153 8.44 -26.21 -18.41
CA PRO A 153 7.80 -26.33 -19.71
C PRO A 153 8.10 -27.69 -20.35
N GLU A 154 7.11 -28.29 -20.99
CA GLU A 154 7.29 -29.51 -21.77
C GLU A 154 8.03 -29.20 -23.07
N ILE A 155 8.81 -30.17 -23.56
CA ILE A 155 9.46 -30.13 -24.88
C ILE A 155 9.14 -31.46 -25.56
N ILE A 156 8.44 -31.40 -26.68
CA ILE A 156 8.05 -32.57 -27.46
C ILE A 156 8.57 -32.36 -28.88
N ILE A 157 9.46 -33.24 -29.33
CA ILE A 157 9.94 -33.23 -30.71
C ILE A 157 9.05 -34.19 -31.50
N THR A 158 8.35 -33.67 -32.51
CA THR A 158 7.34 -34.41 -33.29
C THR A 158 7.93 -35.04 -34.55
N GLU A 159 8.88 -34.35 -35.19
CA GLU A 159 9.62 -34.90 -36.32
C GLU A 159 11.01 -34.28 -36.43
N PRO A 160 12.02 -35.02 -36.90
CA PRO A 160 12.05 -36.49 -36.99
C PRO A 160 12.03 -37.18 -35.62
N GLU A 161 11.94 -38.52 -35.62
CA GLU A 161 12.13 -39.32 -34.40
C GLU A 161 13.58 -39.24 -33.89
N ASN A 162 13.76 -39.35 -32.57
CA ASN A 162 15.08 -39.36 -31.95
C ASN A 162 15.90 -40.57 -32.41
N GLY A 163 17.16 -40.34 -32.79
CA GLY A 163 18.06 -41.36 -33.34
C GLY A 163 17.83 -41.69 -34.81
N ARG A 164 16.98 -40.93 -35.52
CA ARG A 164 16.76 -41.15 -36.96
C ARG A 164 18.06 -41.03 -37.74
N LYS A 165 18.24 -41.96 -38.68
CA LYS A 165 19.35 -41.96 -39.63
C LYS A 165 18.95 -41.31 -40.95
N PHE A 166 19.83 -40.47 -41.47
CA PHE A 166 19.71 -39.79 -42.75
C PHE A 166 20.87 -40.22 -43.67
N SER A 167 20.62 -40.24 -44.98
CA SER A 167 21.63 -40.58 -45.98
C SER A 167 21.34 -39.94 -47.33
N GLY A 168 22.37 -39.80 -48.17
CA GLY A 168 22.27 -39.17 -49.50
C GLY A 168 22.80 -37.74 -49.52
N GLU A 169 22.58 -37.03 -50.62
CA GLU A 169 23.19 -35.71 -50.84
C GLU A 169 22.61 -34.59 -49.96
N ASP A 170 21.35 -34.72 -49.53
CA ASP A 170 20.66 -33.73 -48.70
C ASP A 170 21.04 -33.84 -47.22
N ARG A 171 21.79 -32.84 -46.73
CA ARG A 171 22.26 -32.73 -45.33
C ARG A 171 21.37 -31.86 -44.45
N ILE A 172 20.41 -31.16 -45.04
CA ILE A 172 19.54 -30.22 -44.31
C ILE A 172 18.34 -30.98 -43.76
N VAL A 173 18.15 -30.89 -42.45
CA VAL A 173 17.02 -31.49 -41.74
C VAL A 173 16.31 -30.42 -40.91
N THR A 174 14.98 -30.44 -40.97
CA THR A 174 14.13 -29.63 -40.10
C THR A 174 13.65 -30.48 -38.93
N ILE A 175 13.99 -30.07 -37.71
CA ILE A 175 13.45 -30.63 -36.47
C ILE A 175 12.25 -29.77 -36.06
N LYS A 176 11.08 -30.39 -35.91
CA LYS A 176 9.86 -29.74 -35.46
C LYS A 176 9.40 -30.30 -34.13
N GLY A 177 8.71 -29.47 -33.38
CA GLY A 177 8.15 -29.87 -32.10
C GLY A 177 7.26 -28.81 -31.49
N ASN A 178 6.89 -29.06 -30.25
CA ASN A 178 6.06 -28.20 -29.44
C ASN A 178 6.68 -28.01 -28.05
N THR A 179 6.50 -26.81 -27.52
CA THR A 179 6.79 -26.43 -26.13
C THR A 179 5.63 -25.58 -25.63
N GLU A 180 5.65 -25.20 -24.36
CA GLU A 180 4.73 -24.18 -23.84
C GLU A 180 4.86 -22.85 -24.59
N THR A 181 3.74 -22.15 -24.82
CA THR A 181 3.63 -20.93 -25.65
C THR A 181 4.50 -19.77 -25.19
N ASP A 182 4.70 -19.63 -23.87
CA ASP A 182 5.46 -18.53 -23.27
C ASP A 182 6.88 -18.94 -22.85
N ALA A 183 7.31 -20.15 -23.25
CA ALA A 183 8.65 -20.63 -22.96
C ALA A 183 9.67 -20.10 -23.98
N ARG A 184 10.85 -19.73 -23.47
CA ARG A 184 12.04 -19.47 -24.30
C ARG A 184 12.73 -20.78 -24.59
N LEU A 185 12.83 -21.14 -25.87
CA LEU A 185 13.48 -22.37 -26.32
C LEU A 185 14.85 -22.07 -26.94
N SER A 186 15.85 -22.90 -26.61
CA SER A 186 17.17 -22.88 -27.25
C SER A 186 17.62 -24.28 -27.65
N VAL A 187 18.49 -24.34 -28.66
CA VAL A 187 19.17 -25.56 -29.13
C VAL A 187 20.66 -25.30 -29.10
N ASN A 188 21.41 -26.10 -28.34
CA ASN A 188 22.86 -25.90 -28.15
C ASN A 188 23.21 -24.45 -27.80
N ASP A 189 22.46 -23.90 -26.83
CA ASP A 189 22.56 -22.52 -26.31
C ASP A 189 22.19 -21.40 -27.31
N ARG A 190 21.65 -21.73 -28.48
CA ARG A 190 21.11 -20.75 -29.45
C ARG A 190 19.59 -20.68 -29.37
N TYR A 191 19.05 -19.50 -29.11
CA TYR A 191 17.60 -19.31 -29.06
C TYR A 191 16.94 -19.56 -30.42
N ILE A 192 15.80 -20.25 -30.40
CA ILE A 192 14.95 -20.48 -31.57
C ILE A 192 13.55 -19.90 -31.32
N ILE A 193 12.85 -19.59 -32.41
CA ILE A 193 11.53 -18.98 -32.32
C ILE A 193 10.49 -20.05 -31.98
N VAL A 194 9.69 -19.77 -30.96
CA VAL A 194 8.50 -20.53 -30.61
C VAL A 194 7.29 -19.75 -31.14
N GLY A 195 6.44 -20.42 -31.91
CA GLY A 195 5.19 -19.89 -32.43
C GLY A 195 4.16 -19.67 -31.32
N ARG A 196 3.09 -18.94 -31.63
CA ARG A 196 2.03 -18.61 -30.66
C ARG A 196 1.27 -19.82 -30.11
N GLU A 197 1.31 -20.93 -30.84
CA GLU A 197 0.71 -22.20 -30.42
C GLU A 197 1.74 -23.15 -29.78
N GLY A 198 2.95 -22.65 -29.48
CA GLY A 198 4.03 -23.43 -28.87
C GLY A 198 4.83 -24.26 -29.87
N ASN A 199 4.47 -24.24 -31.16
CA ASN A 199 5.18 -24.96 -32.21
C ASN A 199 6.52 -24.30 -32.52
N PHE A 200 7.56 -25.10 -32.78
CA PHE A 200 8.86 -24.62 -33.22
C PHE A 200 9.38 -25.46 -34.38
N GLU A 201 10.22 -24.82 -35.20
CA GLU A 201 10.97 -25.48 -36.26
C GLU A 201 12.43 -25.05 -36.18
N TYR A 202 13.34 -26.01 -36.33
CA TYR A 202 14.78 -25.80 -36.29
C TYR A 202 15.43 -26.50 -37.48
N GLU A 203 15.86 -25.70 -38.45
CA GLU A 203 16.59 -26.19 -39.61
C GLU A 203 18.09 -26.26 -39.32
N ILE A 204 18.71 -27.39 -39.63
CA ILE A 204 20.14 -27.62 -39.40
C ILE A 204 20.76 -28.46 -40.51
N SER A 205 22.02 -28.17 -40.82
CA SER A 205 22.86 -29.01 -41.67
C SER A 205 23.61 -30.05 -40.82
N LEU A 206 23.42 -31.33 -41.13
CA LEU A 206 24.03 -32.44 -40.41
C LEU A 206 25.50 -32.66 -40.81
N ASN A 207 26.32 -32.98 -39.82
CA ASN A 207 27.68 -33.48 -40.01
C ASN A 207 27.67 -35.00 -40.19
N ASP A 208 28.72 -35.54 -40.82
CA ASP A 208 28.90 -36.99 -40.96
C ASP A 208 28.99 -37.65 -39.56
N GLY A 209 28.28 -38.75 -39.38
CA GLY A 209 28.16 -39.47 -38.12
C GLY A 209 27.07 -38.90 -37.20
N ASN A 210 27.36 -38.86 -35.90
CA ASN A 210 26.40 -38.47 -34.87
C ASN A 210 26.30 -36.95 -34.74
N ASN A 211 25.07 -36.46 -34.65
CA ASN A 211 24.73 -35.07 -34.40
C ASN A 211 23.89 -35.01 -33.12
N ASP A 212 24.47 -34.45 -32.07
CA ASP A 212 23.80 -34.28 -30.77
C ASP A 212 23.23 -32.85 -30.64
N PHE A 213 21.99 -32.78 -30.17
CA PHE A 213 21.24 -31.55 -29.93
C PHE A 213 20.77 -31.52 -28.48
N LYS A 214 20.98 -30.39 -27.84
CA LYS A 214 20.47 -30.10 -26.49
C LYS A 214 19.39 -29.04 -26.59
N PHE A 215 18.13 -29.45 -26.51
CA PHE A 215 16.98 -28.56 -26.42
C PHE A 215 16.81 -28.12 -24.97
N LYS A 216 16.59 -26.82 -24.74
CA LYS A 216 16.33 -26.25 -23.41
C LYS A 216 15.18 -25.26 -23.49
N ALA A 217 14.12 -25.50 -22.72
CA ALA A 217 13.00 -24.58 -22.56
C ALA A 217 13.04 -23.96 -21.16
N VAL A 218 12.75 -22.66 -21.07
CA VAL A 218 12.64 -21.91 -19.81
C VAL A 218 11.35 -21.09 -19.83
N ASP A 219 10.52 -21.24 -18.81
CA ASP A 219 9.26 -20.48 -18.70
C ASP A 219 9.43 -19.10 -18.04
N ILE A 220 8.33 -18.36 -17.92
CA ILE A 220 8.29 -17.04 -17.27
C ILE A 220 8.58 -17.07 -15.77
N ALA A 221 8.35 -18.22 -15.11
CA ALA A 221 8.60 -18.44 -13.69
C ALA A 221 10.05 -18.87 -13.39
N GLY A 222 10.86 -19.10 -14.44
CA GLY A 222 12.24 -19.55 -14.34
C GLY A 222 12.40 -21.07 -14.25
N ASN A 223 11.33 -21.85 -14.40
CA ASN A 223 11.43 -23.30 -14.51
C ASN A 223 12.08 -23.67 -15.84
N SER A 224 12.86 -24.74 -15.85
CA SER A 224 13.54 -25.20 -17.07
C SER A 224 13.52 -26.71 -17.25
N ARG A 225 13.49 -27.14 -18.51
CA ARG A 225 13.64 -28.53 -18.92
C ARG A 225 14.66 -28.62 -20.05
N GLU A 226 15.45 -29.69 -20.03
CA GLU A 226 16.42 -30.01 -21.07
C GLU A 226 16.07 -31.38 -21.67
N VAL A 227 16.20 -31.50 -23.00
CA VAL A 227 16.00 -32.74 -23.75
C VAL A 227 17.18 -32.94 -24.68
N GLU A 228 17.85 -34.09 -24.55
CA GLU A 228 18.85 -34.55 -25.50
C GLU A 228 18.18 -35.22 -26.69
N PHE A 229 18.57 -34.81 -27.89
CA PHE A 229 18.06 -35.34 -29.14
C PHE A 229 19.23 -35.61 -30.09
N LYS A 230 19.18 -36.72 -30.82
CA LYS A 230 20.30 -37.20 -31.63
C LYS A 230 19.82 -37.55 -33.02
N LEU A 231 20.62 -37.21 -34.02
CA LEU A 231 20.45 -37.65 -35.40
C LEU A 231 21.76 -38.27 -35.90
N GLU A 232 21.67 -39.20 -36.82
CA GLU A 232 22.84 -39.80 -37.47
C GLU A 232 22.77 -39.52 -38.97
N TYR A 233 23.88 -39.14 -39.57
CA TYR A 233 23.97 -38.92 -41.01
C TYR A 233 25.14 -39.71 -41.60
N SER A 234 24.87 -40.45 -42.67
CA SER A 234 25.88 -41.13 -43.49
C SER A 234 25.78 -40.63 -44.93
N PRO A 235 26.85 -40.06 -45.50
CA PRO A 235 26.85 -39.64 -46.90
C PRO A 235 26.60 -40.81 -47.87
#